data_AF-A0A9E2ZNP8-F1
#
_entry.id   AF-A0A9E2ZNP8-F1
#
_cell.length_a   1.000
_cell.length_b   1.000
_cell.length_c   1.000
_cell.angle_alpha   90.00
_cell.angle_beta   90.00
_cell.angle_gamma   90.00
#
_symmetry.space_group_name_H-M   'P 1'
#
loop_
_entity.id
_entity.type
_entity.pdbx_description
1 polymer ?
#
loop_
_entity_poly.entity_id
_entity_poly.type
_entity_poly.pdbx_seq_one_letter_code
_entity_poly.pdbx_strand_id
1 'polypeptide(L)'
;MRTTGIVAAVVAGSALTVGTSLAAASANADATGTVKAQTQRTTAANLGSQDGVYNVGDKLTLLCSTQGENVKGYFSFNEPNGGWDNLWYRTSDDHYVADVDIETGTLKSVTPNCSDFDAQRAQPQPQPQPQPQPQPQAQPQVLGPVNGPDVAAWCNASHGMNIIYSAGPTNPSDPYSWRCTLPPYFIPGDGVDMNAACTLKYGSPAYSFVGDPHQAHSWMCRR
;
A
#
# COMPACT_ATOMS: atom_id res chain seq x y z
N MET A 1 -58.48 52.04 24.19
CA MET A 1 -57.66 51.41 25.27
C MET A 1 -56.68 50.47 24.57
N ARG A 2 -55.37 50.80 24.55
CA ARG A 2 -54.25 50.03 25.18
C ARG A 2 -54.27 48.53 24.77
N THR A 3 -53.25 47.89 24.19
CA THR A 3 -51.80 47.90 24.53
C THR A 3 -50.99 47.06 23.51
N THR A 4 -49.82 47.56 23.11
CA THR A 4 -48.48 46.96 22.85
C THR A 4 -48.32 45.45 22.53
N GLY A 5 -47.60 45.11 21.43
CA GLY A 5 -46.23 44.50 21.44
C GLY A 5 -46.29 43.05 20.90
N ILE A 6 -45.35 42.45 20.17
CA ILE A 6 -43.88 42.43 20.25
C ILE A 6 -43.30 42.02 18.87
N VAL A 7 -42.17 42.62 18.48
CA VAL A 7 -41.32 42.25 17.33
C VAL A 7 -40.26 41.25 17.81
N ALA A 8 -40.13 40.09 17.16
CA ALA A 8 -39.04 39.15 17.39
C ALA A 8 -38.11 39.13 16.17
N ALA A 9 -36.90 39.67 16.33
CA ALA A 9 -35.83 39.61 15.35
C ALA A 9 -35.02 38.31 15.53
N VAL A 10 -34.95 37.48 14.49
CA VAL A 10 -34.10 36.29 14.45
C VAL A 10 -32.77 36.68 13.79
N VAL A 11 -31.68 36.62 14.56
CA VAL A 11 -30.31 36.84 14.09
C VAL A 11 -29.76 35.50 13.59
N ALA A 12 -29.52 35.39 12.29
CA ALA A 12 -28.84 34.25 11.67
C ALA A 12 -27.32 34.43 11.80
N GLY A 13 -26.69 33.66 12.69
CA GLY A 13 -25.24 33.56 12.80
C GLY A 13 -24.71 32.42 11.93
N SER A 14 -24.01 32.74 10.84
CA SER A 14 -23.32 31.77 10.00
C SER A 14 -21.94 31.45 10.59
N ALA A 15 -21.75 30.22 11.05
CA ALA A 15 -20.44 29.73 11.50
C ALA A 15 -19.59 29.30 10.30
N LEU A 16 -18.44 29.96 10.10
CA LEU A 16 -17.41 29.57 9.14
C LEU A 16 -16.59 28.40 9.71
N THR A 17 -16.82 27.19 9.24
CA THR A 17 -15.94 26.03 9.47
C THR A 17 -14.75 26.09 8.50
N VAL A 18 -13.58 26.45 9.01
CA VAL A 18 -12.29 26.33 8.30
C VAL A 18 -11.91 24.85 8.29
N GLY A 19 -12.12 24.18 7.16
CA GLY A 19 -11.67 22.81 6.94
C GLY A 19 -10.19 22.76 6.59
N THR A 20 -9.36 22.26 7.50
CA THR A 20 -7.96 21.92 7.20
C THR A 20 -7.90 20.59 6.46
N SER A 21 -7.73 20.65 5.14
CA SER A 21 -7.46 19.48 4.31
C SER A 21 -6.04 18.98 4.58
N LEU A 22 -5.92 17.89 5.35
CA LEU A 22 -4.66 17.16 5.46
C LEU A 22 -4.43 16.42 4.14
N ALA A 23 -3.55 16.96 3.28
CA ALA A 23 -3.09 16.24 2.10
C ALA A 23 -2.24 15.05 2.57
N ALA A 24 -2.75 13.84 2.41
CA ALA A 24 -1.95 12.64 2.58
C ALA A 24 -0.80 12.67 1.56
N ALA A 25 0.43 12.55 2.03
CA ALA A 25 1.58 12.38 1.15
C ALA A 25 1.33 11.12 0.31
N SER A 26 1.29 11.26 -1.02
CA SER A 26 1.22 10.10 -1.90
C SER A 26 2.48 9.28 -1.69
N ALA A 27 2.30 8.03 -1.27
CA ALA A 27 3.36 7.03 -1.33
C ALA A 27 3.58 6.73 -2.82
N ASN A 28 4.40 7.54 -3.48
CA ASN A 28 4.83 7.28 -4.85
C ASN A 28 5.83 6.13 -4.74
N ALA A 29 5.41 4.93 -5.15
CA ALA A 29 6.35 3.84 -5.35
C ALA A 29 7.37 4.29 -6.40
N ASP A 30 8.65 4.12 -6.11
CA ASP A 30 9.71 4.47 -7.05
C ASP A 30 9.49 3.70 -8.37
N ALA A 31 9.57 4.42 -9.49
CA ALA A 31 9.47 3.79 -10.79
C ALA A 31 10.71 2.91 -11.02
N THR A 32 10.51 1.71 -11.57
CA THR A 32 11.58 0.77 -11.86
C THR A 32 11.53 0.28 -13.30
N GLY A 33 12.69 0.06 -13.91
CA GLY A 33 12.84 -0.61 -15.20
C GLY A 33 13.72 -1.85 -15.10
N THR A 34 13.44 -2.88 -15.89
CA THR A 34 14.30 -4.08 -15.98
C THR A 34 15.01 -4.13 -17.33
N VAL A 35 16.33 -4.20 -17.34
CA VAL A 35 17.14 -4.23 -18.56
C VAL A 35 16.91 -5.53 -19.35
N LYS A 36 16.59 -5.43 -20.64
CA LYS A 36 16.24 -6.59 -21.51
C LYS A 36 17.30 -6.92 -22.55
N ALA A 37 18.14 -5.95 -22.90
CA ALA A 37 19.36 -6.14 -23.67
C ALA A 37 20.50 -5.41 -22.96
N GLN A 38 21.72 -5.94 -23.06
CA GLN A 38 22.89 -5.23 -22.53
C GLN A 38 22.98 -3.86 -23.22
N THR A 39 22.92 -2.79 -22.43
CA THR A 39 22.79 -1.42 -22.94
C THR A 39 23.84 -0.50 -22.32
N GLN A 40 24.07 0.64 -22.96
CA GLN A 40 25.08 1.61 -22.55
C GLN A 40 24.61 2.34 -21.29
N ARG A 41 25.48 2.42 -20.29
CA ARG A 41 25.33 3.36 -19.19
C ARG A 41 26.03 4.65 -19.59
N THR A 42 25.31 5.77 -19.60
CA THR A 42 25.80 7.05 -20.13
C THR A 42 25.66 8.17 -19.11
N THR A 43 26.58 9.14 -19.11
CA THR A 43 26.53 10.28 -18.17
C THR A 43 25.59 11.40 -18.64
N ALA A 44 25.11 11.32 -19.88
CA ALA A 44 24.07 12.17 -20.44
C ALA A 44 23.13 11.33 -21.33
N ALA A 45 21.99 11.87 -21.74
CA ALA A 45 20.99 11.20 -22.60
C ALA A 45 21.44 11.10 -24.08
N ASN A 46 22.63 10.55 -24.30
CA ASN A 46 23.24 10.29 -25.60
C ASN A 46 24.30 9.19 -25.49
N LEU A 47 24.52 8.45 -26.59
CA LEU A 47 25.46 7.33 -26.66
C LEU A 47 26.93 7.78 -26.57
N GLY A 48 27.25 9.00 -26.99
CA GLY A 48 28.60 9.54 -26.96
C GLY A 48 29.18 9.75 -25.55
N SER A 49 28.33 9.68 -24.53
CA SER A 49 28.70 9.88 -23.12
C SER A 49 28.79 8.59 -22.30
N GLN A 50 28.94 7.45 -22.99
CA GLN A 50 29.05 6.13 -22.36
C GLN A 50 30.27 6.01 -21.44
N ASP A 51 30.02 5.52 -20.23
CA ASP A 51 31.07 5.22 -19.24
C ASP A 51 30.93 3.83 -18.58
N GLY A 52 29.97 3.04 -19.06
CA GLY A 52 29.72 1.70 -18.58
C GLY A 52 28.67 0.96 -19.39
N VAL A 53 28.18 -0.15 -18.82
CA VAL A 53 27.08 -0.95 -19.36
C VAL A 53 26.16 -1.39 -18.24
N TYR A 54 24.88 -1.51 -18.55
CA TYR A 54 23.92 -2.27 -17.75
C TYR A 54 23.73 -3.65 -18.37
N ASN A 55 23.63 -4.68 -17.52
CA ASN A 55 23.48 -6.06 -17.94
C ASN A 55 22.00 -6.45 -18.00
N VAL A 56 21.70 -7.46 -18.81
CA VAL A 56 20.35 -8.03 -18.88
C VAL A 56 19.90 -8.52 -17.49
N GLY A 57 18.71 -8.12 -17.07
CA GLY A 57 18.13 -8.47 -15.78
C GLY A 57 18.39 -7.46 -14.66
N ASP A 58 19.27 -6.46 -14.88
CA ASP A 58 19.47 -5.38 -13.93
C ASP A 58 18.14 -4.65 -13.68
N LYS A 59 17.82 -4.42 -12.41
CA LYS A 59 16.67 -3.62 -11.99
C LYS A 59 17.13 -2.22 -11.64
N LEU A 60 16.70 -1.25 -12.43
CA LEU A 60 17.08 0.15 -12.32
C LEU A 60 15.97 0.94 -11.66
N THR A 61 16.32 1.76 -10.67
CA THR A 61 15.42 2.78 -10.12
C THR A 61 15.48 4.01 -11.02
N LEU A 62 14.33 4.40 -11.58
CA LEU A 62 14.20 5.49 -12.54
C LEU A 62 13.72 6.73 -11.80
N LEU A 63 14.52 7.80 -11.82
CA LEU A 63 14.23 9.04 -11.11
C LEU A 63 13.39 10.00 -11.95
N CYS A 64 13.78 10.19 -13.21
CA CYS A 64 13.15 11.12 -14.14
C CYS A 64 13.40 10.70 -15.59
N SER A 65 12.68 11.31 -16.51
CA SER A 65 12.78 11.06 -17.94
C SER A 65 13.14 12.34 -18.71
N THR A 66 13.83 12.19 -19.84
CA THR A 66 14.15 13.28 -20.75
C THR A 66 14.17 12.82 -22.20
N GLN A 67 14.11 13.78 -23.12
CA GLN A 67 14.26 13.55 -24.55
C GLN A 67 15.72 13.74 -24.94
N GLY A 68 16.34 12.70 -25.49
CA GLY A 68 17.78 12.63 -25.80
C GLY A 68 18.07 12.30 -27.26
N GLU A 69 19.21 11.64 -27.50
CA GLU A 69 19.56 11.10 -28.81
C GLU A 69 18.56 10.03 -29.25
N ASN A 70 18.23 10.00 -30.55
CA ASN A 70 17.43 8.91 -31.11
C ASN A 70 18.26 7.62 -31.13
N VAL A 71 17.76 6.56 -30.55
CA VAL A 71 18.41 5.24 -30.51
C VAL A 71 17.46 4.14 -30.93
N LYS A 72 18.05 2.99 -31.29
CA LYS A 72 17.33 1.74 -31.47
C LYS A 72 17.87 0.72 -30.48
N GLY A 73 16.98 -0.06 -29.90
CA GLY A 73 17.30 -1.05 -28.88
C GLY A 73 16.39 -2.26 -28.96
N TYR A 74 16.31 -2.97 -27.83
CA TYR A 74 15.56 -4.22 -27.70
C TYR A 74 14.10 -4.11 -28.16
N PHE A 75 13.38 -3.06 -27.78
CA PHE A 75 11.95 -2.88 -28.06
C PHE A 75 11.63 -2.16 -29.37
N SER A 76 12.65 -1.77 -30.17
CA SER A 76 12.47 -1.04 -31.43
C SER A 76 11.57 -1.74 -32.46
N PHE A 77 11.39 -3.06 -32.37
CA PHE A 77 10.50 -3.79 -33.28
C PHE A 77 9.01 -3.49 -33.06
N ASN A 78 8.64 -2.94 -31.89
CA ASN A 78 7.26 -2.59 -31.53
C ASN A 78 6.89 -1.14 -31.87
N GLU A 79 7.88 -0.28 -32.16
CA GLU A 79 7.65 1.15 -32.35
C GLU A 79 7.32 1.52 -33.81
N PRO A 80 6.25 2.30 -34.06
CA PRO A 80 6.00 2.90 -35.37
C PRO A 80 7.14 3.87 -35.75
N ASN A 81 7.37 4.11 -37.04
CA ASN A 81 8.47 4.93 -37.59
C ASN A 81 9.87 4.27 -37.62
N GLY A 82 9.92 2.95 -37.69
CA GLY A 82 11.17 2.22 -37.95
C GLY A 82 12.02 2.02 -36.70
N GLY A 83 11.40 2.08 -35.51
CA GLY A 83 12.00 1.60 -34.27
C GLY A 83 12.90 2.59 -33.53
N TRP A 84 12.84 3.88 -33.85
CA TRP A 84 13.62 4.90 -33.15
C TRP A 84 12.83 5.43 -31.95
N ASP A 85 13.51 5.56 -30.82
CA ASP A 85 13.01 6.23 -29.63
C ASP A 85 14.08 7.20 -29.13
N ASN A 86 13.65 8.29 -28.51
CA ASN A 86 14.48 9.31 -27.89
C ASN A 86 14.13 9.53 -26.42
N LEU A 87 13.35 8.63 -25.80
CA LEU A 87 13.10 8.62 -24.37
C LEU A 87 14.28 8.00 -23.61
N TRP A 88 14.82 8.75 -22.66
CA TRP A 88 15.88 8.32 -21.76
C TRP A 88 15.44 8.52 -20.31
N TYR A 89 15.85 7.61 -19.42
CA TYR A 89 15.64 7.75 -17.98
C TYR A 89 16.94 8.00 -17.26
N ARG A 90 16.91 8.93 -16.30
CA ARG A 90 17.97 9.08 -15.31
C ARG A 90 17.76 8.07 -14.19
N THR A 91 18.81 7.33 -13.87
CA THR A 91 18.80 6.28 -12.85
C THR A 91 19.32 6.80 -11.50
N SER A 92 19.10 6.03 -10.43
CA SER A 92 19.52 6.41 -9.07
C SER A 92 21.05 6.51 -8.87
N ASP A 93 21.84 5.92 -9.77
CA ASP A 93 23.31 6.03 -9.82
C ASP A 93 23.78 7.24 -10.66
N ASP A 94 22.88 8.17 -11.00
CA ASP A 94 23.17 9.40 -11.73
C ASP A 94 23.60 9.25 -13.20
N HIS A 95 23.20 8.14 -13.83
CA HIS A 95 23.44 7.88 -15.25
C HIS A 95 22.12 7.88 -16.03
N TYR A 96 22.21 7.69 -17.35
CA TYR A 96 21.09 7.56 -18.25
C TYR A 96 21.08 6.20 -18.92
N VAL A 97 19.86 5.73 -19.21
CA VAL A 97 19.57 4.54 -20.00
C VAL A 97 18.42 4.83 -20.95
N ALA A 98 18.47 4.30 -22.16
CA ALA A 98 17.40 4.47 -23.14
C ALA A 98 16.20 3.56 -22.84
N ASP A 99 14.97 4.05 -23.01
CA ASP A 99 13.73 3.28 -22.75
C ASP A 99 13.66 2.00 -23.58
N VAL A 100 14.13 2.06 -24.84
CA VAL A 100 14.12 0.92 -25.77
C VAL A 100 14.84 -0.33 -25.29
N ASP A 101 15.71 -0.24 -24.28
CA ASP A 101 16.44 -1.39 -23.73
C ASP A 101 15.95 -1.84 -22.34
N ILE A 102 14.96 -1.15 -21.77
CA ILE A 102 14.40 -1.45 -20.44
C ILE A 102 12.89 -1.71 -20.50
N GLU A 103 12.43 -2.68 -19.72
CA GLU A 103 11.01 -2.99 -19.56
C GLU A 103 10.46 -2.19 -18.38
N THR A 104 9.67 -1.16 -18.68
CA THR A 104 8.93 -0.32 -17.71
C THR A 104 7.45 -0.71 -17.62
N GLY A 105 6.97 -1.57 -18.54
CA GLY A 105 5.58 -2.01 -18.63
C GLY A 105 4.67 -1.08 -19.45
N THR A 106 5.21 -0.02 -20.06
CA THR A 106 4.45 0.91 -20.92
C THR A 106 5.35 1.55 -21.97
N LEU A 107 4.75 2.09 -23.05
CA LEU A 107 5.43 2.85 -24.11
C LEU A 107 5.48 4.36 -23.79
N LYS A 108 5.17 4.75 -22.56
CA LYS A 108 5.11 6.14 -22.11
C LYS A 108 6.04 6.33 -20.93
N SER A 109 6.48 7.55 -20.71
CA SER A 109 7.27 7.84 -19.51
C SER A 109 6.53 7.44 -18.23
N VAL A 110 7.22 6.68 -17.38
CA VAL A 110 6.76 6.29 -16.03
C VAL A 110 7.27 7.22 -14.93
N THR A 111 8.01 8.27 -15.28
CA THR A 111 8.59 9.23 -14.34
C THR A 111 8.29 10.68 -14.73
N PRO A 112 8.44 11.65 -13.81
CA PRO A 112 8.42 13.06 -14.15
C PRO A 112 9.51 13.44 -15.16
N ASN A 113 9.40 14.60 -15.78
CA ASN A 113 10.49 15.13 -16.61
C ASN A 113 11.69 15.52 -15.72
N CYS A 114 12.92 15.33 -16.19
CA CYS A 114 14.12 15.69 -15.44
C CYS A 114 14.22 17.17 -15.09
N SER A 115 13.70 18.09 -15.92
CA SER A 115 13.65 19.51 -15.57
C SER A 115 12.77 19.77 -14.35
N ASP A 116 11.63 19.08 -14.26
CA ASP A 116 10.69 19.23 -13.15
C ASP A 116 11.23 18.56 -11.89
N PHE A 117 11.83 17.38 -12.04
CA PHE A 117 12.49 16.67 -10.96
C PHE A 117 13.63 17.49 -10.35
N ASP A 118 14.51 18.05 -11.17
CA ASP A 118 15.62 18.89 -10.69
C ASP A 118 15.11 20.21 -10.09
N ALA A 119 14.06 20.81 -10.66
CA ALA A 119 13.43 21.99 -10.07
C ALA A 119 12.82 21.69 -8.68
N GLN A 120 12.18 20.53 -8.51
CA GLN A 120 11.67 20.09 -7.21
C GLN A 120 12.79 19.83 -6.20
N ARG A 121 13.92 19.26 -6.62
CA ARG A 121 15.09 19.06 -5.75
C ARG A 121 15.80 20.35 -5.39
N ALA A 122 15.78 21.34 -6.28
CA ALA A 122 16.40 22.64 -6.05
C ALA A 122 15.58 23.54 -5.11
N GLN A 123 14.27 23.28 -4.96
CA GLN A 123 13.49 23.93 -3.92
C GLN A 123 14.05 23.50 -2.56
N PRO A 124 14.26 24.42 -1.62
CA PRO A 124 14.56 24.07 -0.24
C PRO A 124 13.48 23.09 0.19
N GLN A 125 13.85 21.82 0.39
CA GLN A 125 12.93 20.89 1.02
C GLN A 125 12.43 21.61 2.26
N PRO A 126 11.11 21.79 2.43
CA PRO A 126 10.57 22.38 3.64
C PRO A 126 11.31 21.69 4.78
N GLN A 127 12.11 22.45 5.54
CA GLN A 127 12.82 21.89 6.68
C GLN A 127 11.78 21.04 7.40
N PRO A 128 12.05 19.73 7.63
CA PRO A 128 11.07 18.87 8.27
C PRO A 128 10.52 19.66 9.45
N GLN A 129 9.27 20.14 9.33
CA GLN A 129 8.62 20.77 10.47
C GLN A 129 8.83 19.75 11.58
N PRO A 130 9.29 20.16 12.78
CA PRO A 130 9.54 19.22 13.87
C PRO A 130 8.35 18.28 13.89
N GLN A 131 8.57 17.04 13.43
CA GLN A 131 7.48 16.09 13.41
C GLN A 131 7.01 16.10 14.85
N PRO A 132 5.70 16.28 15.12
CA PRO A 132 5.18 16.05 16.45
C PRO A 132 5.83 14.74 16.89
N GLN A 133 6.65 14.79 17.95
CA GLN A 133 7.35 13.60 18.43
C GLN A 133 6.29 12.50 18.42
N PRO A 134 6.55 11.33 17.79
CA PRO A 134 5.57 10.26 17.72
C PRO A 134 5.00 10.14 19.12
N GLN A 135 3.73 10.56 19.29
CA GLN A 135 3.06 10.35 20.56
C GLN A 135 3.24 8.86 20.81
N PRO A 136 3.72 8.43 22.00
CA PRO A 136 3.88 7.02 22.30
C PRO A 136 2.64 6.31 21.82
N GLN A 137 2.75 5.55 20.73
CA GLN A 137 1.59 4.89 20.15
C GLN A 137 1.06 4.05 21.29
N ALA A 138 -0.17 4.35 21.73
CA ALA A 138 -0.78 3.62 22.83
C ALA A 138 -0.65 2.14 22.47
N GLN A 139 0.16 1.42 23.25
CA GLN A 139 0.45 0.03 22.93
C GLN A 139 -0.90 -0.69 22.88
N PRO A 140 -1.18 -1.46 21.81
CA PRO A 140 -2.46 -2.14 21.71
C PRO A 140 -2.74 -2.93 22.97
N GLN A 141 -3.87 -2.65 23.61
CA GLN A 141 -4.27 -3.30 24.85
C GLN A 141 -4.62 -4.74 24.54
N VAL A 142 -3.89 -5.68 25.14
CA VAL A 142 -4.24 -7.11 25.06
C VAL A 142 -5.54 -7.34 25.84
N LEU A 143 -6.59 -7.74 25.13
CA LEU A 143 -7.92 -7.94 25.70
C LEU A 143 -8.07 -9.33 26.34
N GLY A 144 -7.38 -10.33 25.80
CA GLY A 144 -7.38 -11.71 26.29
C GLY A 144 -7.35 -12.75 25.16
N PRO A 145 -7.35 -14.05 25.51
CA PRO A 145 -7.31 -15.13 24.53
C PRO A 145 -8.64 -15.30 23.77
N VAL A 146 -8.54 -15.93 22.60
CA VAL A 146 -9.68 -16.47 21.82
C VAL A 146 -9.66 -17.99 21.95
N ASN A 147 -10.67 -18.55 22.61
CA ASN A 147 -10.74 -19.98 22.91
C ASN A 147 -11.75 -20.69 21.98
N GLY A 148 -11.75 -22.02 21.97
CA GLY A 148 -12.67 -22.84 21.17
C GLY A 148 -14.15 -22.44 21.25
N PRO A 149 -14.72 -22.16 22.44
CA PRO A 149 -16.10 -21.69 22.56
C PRO A 149 -16.37 -20.35 21.86
N ASP A 150 -15.41 -19.42 21.89
CA ASP A 150 -15.54 -18.12 21.22
C ASP A 150 -15.57 -18.29 19.70
N VAL A 151 -14.71 -19.17 19.19
CA VAL A 151 -14.65 -19.49 17.76
C VAL A 151 -15.91 -20.25 17.31
N ALA A 152 -16.40 -21.18 18.13
CA ALA A 152 -17.65 -21.88 17.87
C ALA A 152 -18.85 -20.91 17.83
N ALA A 153 -18.89 -19.93 18.74
CA ALA A 153 -19.90 -18.87 18.72
C ALA A 153 -19.83 -18.05 17.42
N TRP A 154 -18.63 -17.73 16.93
CA TRP A 154 -18.46 -17.09 15.63
C TRP A 154 -18.95 -17.97 14.47
N CYS A 155 -18.62 -19.27 14.45
CA CYS A 155 -19.12 -20.20 13.43
C CYS A 155 -20.65 -20.28 13.40
N ASN A 156 -21.29 -20.32 14.56
CA ASN A 156 -22.76 -20.30 14.65
C ASN A 156 -23.33 -19.00 14.06
N ALA A 157 -22.71 -17.86 14.39
CA ALA A 157 -23.13 -16.55 13.91
C ALA A 157 -22.91 -16.38 12.39
N SER A 158 -21.76 -16.82 11.86
CA SER A 158 -21.39 -16.64 10.46
C SER A 158 -22.26 -17.46 9.51
N HIS A 159 -22.68 -18.65 9.92
CA HIS A 159 -23.54 -19.53 9.12
C HIS A 159 -25.05 -19.27 9.28
N GLY A 160 -25.44 -18.30 10.11
CA GLY A 160 -26.86 -17.92 10.27
C GLY A 160 -27.75 -19.04 10.80
N MET A 161 -27.17 -20.07 11.42
CA MET A 161 -27.88 -21.24 11.92
C MET A 161 -27.57 -21.45 13.40
N ASN A 162 -28.61 -21.71 14.20
CA ASN A 162 -28.48 -22.17 15.59
C ASN A 162 -28.20 -23.69 15.67
N ILE A 163 -27.51 -24.24 14.66
CA ILE A 163 -26.96 -25.59 14.76
C ILE A 163 -25.66 -25.49 15.52
N ILE A 164 -25.39 -26.45 16.39
CA ILE A 164 -24.22 -26.47 17.28
C ILE A 164 -22.98 -26.71 16.41
N TYR A 165 -22.43 -25.67 15.79
CA TYR A 165 -21.11 -25.76 15.19
C TYR A 165 -20.08 -25.91 16.31
N SER A 166 -19.19 -26.87 16.12
CA SER A 166 -17.95 -26.94 16.88
C SER A 166 -16.86 -26.24 16.06
N ALA A 167 -15.85 -25.70 16.72
CA ALA A 167 -14.68 -25.18 16.04
C ALA A 167 -13.43 -25.82 16.63
N GLY A 168 -12.48 -26.16 15.76
CA GLY A 168 -11.21 -26.73 16.17
C GLY A 168 -10.14 -26.57 15.10
N PRO A 169 -8.87 -26.56 15.50
CA PRO A 169 -7.77 -26.62 14.55
C PRO A 169 -7.66 -28.00 13.91
N THR A 170 -7.47 -28.05 12.58
CA THR A 170 -7.15 -29.30 11.89
C THR A 170 -5.71 -29.74 12.11
N ASN A 171 -4.84 -28.82 12.54
CA ASN A 171 -3.46 -29.09 12.94
C ASN A 171 -3.12 -28.30 14.23
N PRO A 172 -2.89 -28.97 15.37
CA PRO A 172 -2.62 -28.28 16.64
C PRO A 172 -1.33 -27.44 16.63
N SER A 173 -0.42 -27.66 15.68
CA SER A 173 0.83 -26.89 15.53
C SER A 173 0.72 -25.72 14.55
N ASP A 174 -0.46 -25.45 14.00
CA ASP A 174 -0.70 -24.36 13.04
C ASP A 174 -1.89 -23.49 13.49
N PRO A 175 -1.67 -22.23 13.90
CA PRO A 175 -2.72 -21.29 14.28
C PRO A 175 -3.69 -20.94 13.16
N TYR A 176 -3.34 -21.14 11.89
CA TYR A 176 -4.24 -20.86 10.77
C TYR A 176 -5.08 -22.07 10.35
N SER A 177 -4.98 -23.19 11.08
CA SER A 177 -5.69 -24.44 10.78
C SER A 177 -7.10 -24.51 11.37
N TRP A 178 -7.58 -23.48 12.07
CA TRP A 178 -8.94 -23.44 12.63
C TRP A 178 -10.01 -23.52 11.55
N ARG A 179 -10.96 -24.44 11.74
CA ARG A 179 -12.12 -24.62 10.87
C ARG A 179 -13.40 -24.70 11.70
N CYS A 180 -14.50 -24.23 11.14
CA CYS A 180 -15.82 -24.60 11.62
C CYS A 180 -16.05 -26.08 11.28
N THR A 181 -16.67 -26.84 12.18
CA THR A 181 -16.93 -28.27 12.01
C THR A 181 -18.39 -28.58 12.30
N LEU A 182 -18.98 -29.43 11.45
CA LEU A 182 -20.34 -29.90 11.60
C LEU A 182 -20.37 -31.27 12.32
N PRO A 183 -20.98 -31.37 13.51
CA PRO A 183 -21.29 -32.67 14.09
C PRO A 183 -22.34 -33.41 13.24
N PRO A 184 -22.38 -34.75 13.27
CA PRO A 184 -21.56 -35.67 14.08
C PRO A 184 -20.23 -36.10 13.42
N TYR A 185 -20.00 -35.72 12.15
CA TYR A 185 -18.91 -36.27 11.35
C TYR A 185 -17.61 -35.42 11.35
N PHE A 186 -17.59 -34.31 12.10
CA PHE A 186 -16.42 -33.40 12.18
C PHE A 186 -15.86 -33.01 10.82
N ILE A 187 -16.74 -32.84 9.82
CA ILE A 187 -16.31 -32.46 8.47
C ILE A 187 -15.78 -31.02 8.58
N PRO A 188 -14.49 -30.78 8.25
CA PRO A 188 -13.94 -29.44 8.27
C PRO A 188 -14.65 -28.60 7.21
N GLY A 189 -15.36 -27.58 7.67
CA GLY A 189 -16.02 -26.58 6.85
C GLY A 189 -15.11 -25.38 6.61
N ASP A 190 -15.72 -24.20 6.62
CA ASP A 190 -15.04 -22.96 6.27
C ASP A 190 -13.93 -22.56 7.27
N GLY A 191 -13.01 -21.75 6.75
CA GLY A 191 -11.98 -21.10 7.55
C GLY A 191 -12.57 -20.17 8.61
N VAL A 192 -11.91 -20.07 9.74
CA VAL A 192 -12.30 -19.15 10.82
C VAL A 192 -11.66 -17.78 10.61
N ASP A 193 -12.49 -16.72 10.63
CA ASP A 193 -11.99 -15.35 10.74
C ASP A 193 -11.80 -14.96 12.21
N MET A 194 -10.54 -15.00 12.66
CA MET A 194 -10.17 -14.69 14.04
C MET A 194 -10.38 -13.20 14.39
N ASN A 195 -10.29 -12.28 13.43
CA ASN A 195 -10.58 -10.87 13.68
C ASN A 195 -12.07 -10.67 13.93
N ALA A 196 -12.92 -11.32 13.14
CA ALA A 196 -14.36 -11.30 13.35
C ALA A 196 -14.75 -12.00 14.66
N ALA A 197 -14.08 -13.08 15.06
CA ALA A 197 -14.26 -13.70 16.38
C ALA A 197 -13.88 -12.74 17.52
N CYS A 198 -12.76 -12.02 17.40
CA CYS A 198 -12.37 -10.97 18.36
C CYS A 198 -13.40 -9.83 18.43
N THR A 199 -13.88 -9.35 17.29
CA THR A 199 -14.91 -8.31 17.21
C THR A 199 -16.23 -8.79 17.81
N LEU A 200 -16.62 -10.04 17.59
CA LEU A 200 -17.83 -10.64 18.18
C LEU A 200 -17.72 -10.70 19.71
N LYS A 201 -16.54 -11.06 20.25
CA LYS A 201 -16.30 -11.21 21.69
C LYS A 201 -16.10 -9.89 22.42
N TYR A 202 -15.27 -9.00 21.89
CA TYR A 202 -14.82 -7.79 22.59
C TYR A 202 -15.32 -6.48 21.97
N GLY A 203 -16.06 -6.54 20.87
CA GLY A 203 -16.55 -5.37 20.13
C GLY A 203 -15.52 -4.77 19.17
N SER A 204 -15.97 -3.89 18.27
CA SER A 204 -15.09 -3.15 17.37
C SER A 204 -14.36 -2.03 18.13
N PRO A 205 -13.05 -1.79 17.89
CA PRO A 205 -12.20 -2.32 16.83
C PRO A 205 -11.28 -3.48 17.26
N ALA A 206 -11.77 -4.47 18.04
CA ALA A 206 -10.93 -5.58 18.46
C ALA A 206 -10.46 -6.45 17.29
N TYR A 207 -9.18 -6.77 17.27
CA TYR A 207 -8.55 -7.59 16.23
C TYR A 207 -7.71 -8.70 16.86
N SER A 208 -7.46 -9.75 16.08
CA SER A 208 -6.72 -10.93 16.52
C SER A 208 -5.23 -10.82 16.24
N PHE A 209 -4.42 -11.51 17.03
CA PHE A 209 -3.02 -11.76 16.77
C PHE A 209 -2.62 -13.14 17.30
N VAL A 210 -1.56 -13.70 16.73
CA VAL A 210 -0.98 -14.98 17.15
C VAL A 210 0.12 -14.74 18.16
N GLY A 211 0.01 -15.31 19.35
CA GLY A 211 1.05 -15.24 20.38
C GLY A 211 2.24 -16.15 20.08
N ASP A 212 1.98 -17.39 19.65
CA ASP A 212 2.98 -18.40 19.29
C ASP A 212 2.60 -19.03 17.93
N PRO A 213 3.40 -18.82 16.87
CA PRO A 213 3.10 -19.32 15.52
C PRO A 213 3.11 -20.85 15.40
N HIS A 214 3.58 -21.58 16.42
CA HIS A 214 3.62 -23.05 16.43
C HIS A 214 2.53 -23.68 17.29
N GLN A 215 1.58 -22.89 17.81
CA GLN A 215 0.49 -23.38 18.65
C GLN A 215 -0.85 -22.86 18.17
N ALA A 216 -1.76 -23.78 17.84
CA ALA A 216 -3.04 -23.39 17.28
C ALA A 216 -3.91 -22.57 18.24
N HIS A 217 -3.71 -22.74 19.54
CA HIS A 217 -4.49 -22.07 20.59
C HIS A 217 -3.87 -20.76 21.10
N SER A 218 -2.85 -20.23 20.42
CA SER A 218 -2.14 -19.02 20.86
C SER A 218 -2.81 -17.70 20.43
N TRP A 219 -4.04 -17.76 19.90
CA TRP A 219 -4.78 -16.59 19.47
C TRP A 219 -5.19 -15.71 20.64
N MET A 220 -5.01 -14.40 20.45
CA MET A 220 -5.34 -13.37 21.41
C MET A 220 -5.96 -12.17 20.70
N CYS A 221 -6.73 -11.36 21.42
CA CYS A 221 -7.31 -10.12 20.90
C CYS A 221 -6.59 -8.88 21.44
N ARG A 222 -6.52 -7.83 20.63
CA ARG A 222 -5.99 -6.49 20.95
C ARG A 222 -6.97 -5.39 20.52
N ARG A 223 -6.79 -4.19 21.06
CA ARG A 223 -7.39 -2.93 20.58
C ARG A 223 -6.49 -1.73 20.85
#